data_AF-A0A1I1QUL7-F1
#
_entry.id   AF-A0A1I1QUL7-F1
#
_cell.length_a   1.000
_cell.length_b   1.000
_cell.length_c   1.000
_cell.angle_alpha   90.00
_cell.angle_beta   90.00
_cell.angle_gamma   90.00
#
_symmetry.space_group_name_H-M   'P 1'
#
loop_
_entity.id
_entity.type
_entity.pdbx_description
1 polymer ?
#
loop_
_entity_poly.entity_id
_entity_poly.type
_entity_poly.pdbx_seq_one_letter_code
_entity_poly.pdbx_strand_id
1 'polypeptide(L)'
;MADVNQDVGTMGTQGTVNMSTQMMTDALNAIAAYKEAIDGAFSNLNTQYANVTANFTGDAANGLQEFYTNKIEAMLKKDTGSVYQLVDALKGFCEAARDQIPGDAGVDNELGKVNRQ
;
A
#
# COMPACT_ATOMS: atom_id res chain seq x y z
N MET A 1 33.41 3.81 -47.97
CA MET A 1 33.14 4.36 -46.63
C MET A 1 31.66 4.62 -46.50
N ALA A 2 30.99 3.82 -45.67
CA ALA A 2 29.79 4.18 -44.93
C ALA A 2 29.76 3.16 -43.78
N ASP A 3 30.21 3.62 -42.62
CA ASP A 3 30.30 2.84 -41.40
C ASP A 3 28.91 2.47 -40.89
N VAL A 4 28.82 1.25 -40.36
CA VAL A 4 27.70 0.76 -39.57
C VAL A 4 27.82 1.37 -38.18
N ASN A 5 26.81 2.10 -37.73
CA ASN A 5 26.56 2.31 -36.29
C ASN A 5 25.05 2.48 -36.11
N GLN A 6 24.30 1.38 -36.04
CA GLN A 6 23.89 0.75 -34.77
C GLN A 6 23.42 1.76 -33.72
N ASP A 7 22.10 1.80 -33.58
CA ASP A 7 21.40 1.80 -32.31
C ASP A 7 21.83 2.92 -31.32
N VAL A 8 21.45 4.15 -31.63
CA VAL A 8 21.12 5.07 -30.55
C VAL A 8 19.68 4.78 -30.19
N GLY A 9 19.57 3.79 -29.30
CA GLY A 9 18.34 3.16 -28.87
C GLY A 9 17.23 4.16 -28.68
N THR A 10 16.05 3.74 -29.14
CA THR A 10 14.74 4.19 -28.69
C THR A 10 14.84 5.24 -27.59
N MET A 11 14.32 6.44 -27.86
CA MET A 11 13.71 7.26 -26.82
C MET A 11 12.67 6.35 -26.15
N GLY A 12 13.14 5.49 -25.24
CA GLY A 12 12.40 4.41 -24.64
C GLY A 12 11.31 5.14 -23.94
N THR A 13 10.11 5.02 -24.52
CA THR A 13 8.94 5.81 -24.23
C THR A 13 8.95 6.07 -22.74
N GLN A 14 9.43 7.25 -22.34
CA GLN A 14 9.44 7.62 -20.94
C GLN A 14 7.99 7.97 -20.74
N GLY A 15 7.17 6.92 -20.59
CA GLY A 15 5.74 7.01 -20.47
C GLY A 15 5.58 7.97 -19.32
N THR A 16 5.09 9.17 -19.62
CA THR A 16 4.99 10.25 -18.65
C THR A 16 4.29 9.65 -17.46
N VAL A 17 5.02 9.43 -16.37
CA VAL A 17 4.41 8.95 -15.15
C VAL A 17 3.59 10.14 -14.68
N ASN A 18 2.30 10.17 -15.05
CA ASN A 18 1.33 11.17 -14.60
C ASN A 18 0.98 10.98 -13.11
N MET A 19 1.92 10.44 -12.32
CA MET A 19 1.83 10.34 -10.87
C MET A 19 2.91 11.26 -10.29
N SER A 20 2.47 12.29 -9.57
CA SER A 20 3.40 13.18 -8.86
C SER A 20 3.76 12.61 -7.49
N THR A 21 4.87 13.08 -6.92
CA THR A 21 5.25 12.81 -5.53
C THR A 21 4.11 13.16 -4.56
N GLN A 22 3.32 14.19 -4.88
CA GLN A 22 2.15 14.58 -4.11
C GLN A 22 1.07 13.51 -4.14
N MET A 23 0.73 12.94 -5.31
CA MET A 23 -0.27 11.87 -5.41
C MET A 23 0.12 10.63 -4.60
N MET A 24 1.41 10.26 -4.60
CA MET A 24 1.90 9.15 -3.77
C MET A 24 1.88 9.49 -2.28
N THR A 25 2.19 10.72 -1.91
CA THR A 25 2.08 11.20 -0.52
C THR A 25 0.62 11.15 -0.04
N ASP A 26 -0.32 11.60 -0.86
CA ASP A 26 -1.76 11.55 -0.54
C ASP A 26 -2.25 10.10 -0.41
N ALA A 27 -1.78 9.20 -1.28
CA ALA A 27 -2.07 7.78 -1.18
C ALA A 27 -1.54 7.15 0.12
N LEU A 28 -0.33 7.50 0.54
CA LEU A 28 0.25 7.04 1.81
C LEU A 28 -0.56 7.55 3.02
N ASN A 29 -1.02 8.80 2.97
CA ASN A 29 -1.89 9.36 4.01
C ASN A 29 -3.24 8.65 4.07
N ALA A 30 -3.86 8.36 2.91
CA ALA A 30 -5.11 7.60 2.84
C ALA A 30 -4.94 6.19 3.40
N ILE A 31 -3.82 5.52 3.07
CA ILE A 31 -3.47 4.20 3.61
C ILE A 31 -3.36 4.24 5.15
N ALA A 32 -2.72 5.27 5.71
CA ALA A 32 -2.63 5.45 7.16
C ALA A 32 -4.03 5.63 7.79
N ALA A 33 -4.88 6.47 7.21
CA ALA A 33 -6.25 6.66 7.67
C ALA A 33 -7.08 5.38 7.61
N TYR A 34 -6.90 4.54 6.57
CA TYR A 34 -7.57 3.25 6.49
C TYR A 34 -7.13 2.29 7.60
N LYS A 35 -5.84 2.27 7.97
CA LYS A 35 -5.37 1.45 9.10
C LYS A 35 -6.03 1.87 10.41
N GLU A 36 -6.12 3.18 10.67
CA GLU A 36 -6.79 3.71 11.86
C GLU A 36 -8.29 3.36 11.87
N ALA A 37 -8.95 3.47 10.72
CA ALA A 37 -10.36 3.09 10.59
C ALA A 37 -10.59 1.60 10.83
N ILE A 38 -9.68 0.73 10.36
CA ILE A 38 -9.73 -0.71 10.62
C ILE A 38 -9.52 -1.00 12.10
N ASP A 39 -8.52 -0.38 12.75
CA ASP A 39 -8.27 -0.50 14.19
C ASP A 39 -9.54 -0.13 14.99
N GLY A 40 -10.17 1.01 14.65
CA GLY A 40 -11.41 1.47 15.29
C GLY A 40 -12.60 0.54 15.06
N ALA A 41 -12.82 0.08 13.83
CA ALA A 41 -13.90 -0.84 13.50
C ALA A 41 -13.72 -2.20 14.21
N PHE A 42 -12.49 -2.70 14.29
CA PHE A 42 -12.19 -3.96 14.95
C PHE A 42 -12.35 -3.87 16.47
N SER A 43 -11.97 -2.76 17.10
CA SER A 43 -12.24 -2.51 18.52
C SER A 43 -13.75 -2.49 18.84
N ASN A 44 -14.54 -1.81 17.99
CA ASN A 44 -16.00 -1.81 18.12
C ASN A 44 -16.59 -3.20 17.93
N LEU A 45 -16.07 -3.97 16.96
CA LEU A 45 -16.50 -5.34 16.73
C LEU A 45 -16.19 -6.26 17.92
N ASN A 46 -15.02 -6.12 18.56
CA ASN A 46 -14.67 -6.84 19.79
C ASN A 46 -15.67 -6.54 20.92
N THR A 47 -16.06 -5.27 21.06
CA THR A 47 -17.06 -4.85 22.05
C THR A 47 -18.42 -5.49 21.79
N GLN A 48 -18.89 -5.49 20.54
CA GLN A 48 -20.15 -6.12 20.17
C GLN A 48 -20.11 -7.64 20.33
N TYR A 49 -18.98 -8.28 19.97
CA TYR A 49 -18.78 -9.70 20.18
C TYR A 49 -18.89 -10.08 21.66
N ALA A 50 -18.26 -9.32 22.56
CA ALA A 50 -18.36 -9.56 24.01
C ALA A 50 -19.82 -9.45 24.51
N ASN A 51 -20.54 -8.41 24.07
CA ASN A 51 -21.95 -8.21 24.44
C ASN A 51 -22.85 -9.33 23.94
N VAL A 52 -22.68 -9.77 22.68
CA VAL A 52 -23.47 -10.84 22.08
C VAL A 52 -23.16 -12.16 22.77
N THR A 53 -21.88 -12.51 22.92
CA THR A 53 -21.43 -13.80 23.50
C THR A 53 -21.91 -14.00 24.93
N ALA A 54 -22.06 -12.93 25.71
CA ALA A 54 -22.62 -12.99 27.07
C ALA A 54 -24.05 -13.57 27.13
N ASN A 55 -24.79 -13.56 26.01
CA ASN A 55 -26.14 -14.13 25.91
C ASN A 55 -26.16 -15.60 25.43
N PHE A 56 -25.01 -16.16 25.08
CA PHE A 56 -24.88 -17.55 24.62
C PHE A 56 -24.29 -18.43 25.73
N THR A 57 -24.69 -19.71 25.75
CA THR A 57 -24.12 -20.73 26.63
C THR A 57 -23.95 -22.05 25.87
N GLY A 58 -23.14 -22.96 26.42
CA GLY A 58 -22.90 -24.28 25.82
C GLY A 58 -22.27 -24.21 24.44
N ASP A 59 -22.61 -25.17 23.58
CA ASP A 59 -22.00 -25.34 22.26
C ASP A 59 -22.17 -24.13 21.33
N ALA A 60 -23.24 -23.34 21.50
CA ALA A 60 -23.46 -22.14 20.71
C ALA A 60 -22.45 -21.03 21.05
N ALA A 61 -22.08 -20.88 22.32
CA ALA A 61 -21.04 -19.94 22.72
C ALA A 61 -19.66 -20.38 22.19
N ASN A 62 -19.37 -21.69 22.25
CA ASN A 62 -18.12 -22.26 21.74
C ASN A 62 -18.00 -22.07 20.23
N GLY A 63 -19.07 -22.35 19.47
CA GLY A 63 -19.08 -22.17 18.01
C GLY A 63 -18.93 -20.71 17.59
N LEU A 64 -19.55 -19.78 18.32
CA LEU A 64 -19.39 -18.35 18.08
C LEU A 64 -17.96 -17.88 18.37
N GLN A 65 -17.36 -18.35 19.47
CA GLN A 65 -15.97 -18.07 19.79
C GLN A 65 -15.01 -18.59 18.74
N GLU A 66 -15.18 -19.84 18.31
CA GLU A 66 -14.34 -20.45 17.28
C GLU A 66 -14.44 -19.69 15.96
N PHE A 67 -15.65 -19.33 15.53
CA PHE A 67 -15.87 -18.51 14.35
C PHE A 67 -15.16 -17.15 14.48
N TYR A 68 -15.35 -16.45 15.61
CA TYR A 68 -14.78 -15.13 15.82
C TYR A 68 -13.26 -15.17 15.76
N THR A 69 -12.61 -16.03 16.56
CA THR A 69 -11.15 -16.11 16.61
C THR A 69 -10.55 -16.59 15.29
N ASN A 70 -11.08 -17.66 14.70
CA ASN A 70 -10.44 -18.29 13.54
C ASN A 70 -10.72 -17.58 12.21
N LYS A 71 -11.79 -16.78 12.12
CA LYS A 71 -12.19 -16.12 10.85
C LYS A 71 -12.06 -14.61 10.92
N ILE A 72 -12.54 -13.99 12.00
CA ILE A 72 -12.59 -12.54 12.12
C ILE A 72 -11.28 -12.02 12.68
N GLU A 73 -10.91 -12.48 13.86
CA GLU A 73 -9.71 -12.05 14.56
C GLU A 73 -8.46 -12.37 13.74
N ALA A 74 -8.34 -13.60 13.21
CA ALA A 74 -7.24 -13.98 12.34
C ALA A 74 -7.07 -13.10 11.09
N MET A 75 -8.16 -12.57 10.53
CA MET A 75 -8.13 -11.72 9.32
C MET A 75 -7.78 -10.27 9.65
N LEU A 76 -8.27 -9.77 10.79
CA LEU A 76 -8.16 -8.37 11.21
C LEU A 76 -7.08 -8.13 12.26
N LYS A 77 -6.36 -9.18 12.67
CA LYS A 77 -5.27 -9.06 13.64
C LYS A 77 -4.23 -8.10 13.12
N LYS A 78 -3.91 -7.09 13.92
CA LYS A 78 -2.88 -6.10 13.61
C LYS A 78 -1.58 -6.78 13.19
N ASP A 79 -0.98 -6.24 12.13
CA ASP A 79 0.31 -6.63 11.52
C ASP A 79 0.39 -8.04 10.89
N THR A 80 -0.50 -8.97 11.26
CA THR A 80 -0.42 -10.39 10.87
C THR A 80 -1.63 -10.88 10.11
N GLY A 81 -2.77 -10.19 10.24
CA GLY A 81 -3.97 -10.49 9.49
C GLY A 81 -3.84 -10.09 8.03
N SER A 82 -4.51 -10.84 7.15
CA SER A 82 -4.43 -10.64 5.70
C SER A 82 -4.83 -9.22 5.25
N VAL A 83 -5.71 -8.54 5.99
CA VAL A 83 -6.09 -7.15 5.72
C VAL A 83 -4.91 -6.20 5.98
N TYR A 84 -4.20 -6.37 7.10
CA TYR A 84 -3.01 -5.54 7.39
C TYR A 84 -1.91 -5.81 6.37
N GLN A 85 -1.65 -7.09 6.06
CA GLN A 85 -0.67 -7.46 5.05
C GLN A 85 -0.97 -6.84 3.68
N LEU A 86 -2.24 -6.80 3.27
CA LEU A 86 -2.64 -6.14 2.02
C LEU A 86 -2.38 -4.64 2.06
N VAL A 87 -2.78 -3.98 3.16
CA VAL A 87 -2.59 -2.53 3.32
C VAL A 87 -1.10 -2.17 3.41
N ASP A 88 -0.27 -3.02 4.02
CA ASP A 88 1.19 -2.88 4.04
C ASP A 88 1.81 -3.10 2.66
N ALA A 89 1.35 -4.07 1.89
CA ALA A 89 1.80 -4.26 0.52
C ALA A 89 1.48 -3.03 -0.36
N LEU A 90 0.29 -2.44 -0.21
CA LEU A 90 -0.08 -1.20 -0.88
C LEU A 90 0.81 -0.03 -0.46
N LYS A 91 1.11 0.08 0.84
CA LYS A 91 2.05 1.07 1.36
C LYS A 91 3.42 0.94 0.70
N GLY A 92 3.98 -0.28 0.69
CA GLY A 92 5.27 -0.55 0.08
C GLY A 92 5.30 -0.26 -1.43
N PHE A 93 4.21 -0.54 -2.14
CA PHE A 93 4.06 -0.14 -3.54
C PHE A 93 4.09 1.38 -3.71
N CYS A 94 3.34 2.14 -2.91
CA CYS A 94 3.32 3.61 -2.97
C CYS A 94 4.69 4.22 -2.61
N GLU A 95 5.39 3.67 -1.62
CA GLU A 95 6.75 4.10 -1.26
C GLU A 95 7.73 3.84 -2.42
N ALA A 96 7.74 2.62 -2.97
CA ALA A 96 8.60 2.28 -4.10
C ALA A 96 8.30 3.12 -5.34
N ALA A 97 7.01 3.37 -5.64
CA ALA A 97 6.61 4.22 -6.76
C ALA A 97 7.06 5.67 -6.56
N ARG A 98 6.90 6.22 -5.34
CA ARG A 98 7.34 7.58 -5.01
C ARG A 98 8.86 7.74 -5.16
N ASP A 99 9.63 6.77 -4.70
CA ASP A 99 11.10 6.85 -4.71
C ASP A 99 11.70 6.76 -6.13
N GLN A 100 10.93 6.25 -7.10
CA GLN A 100 11.29 6.25 -8.53
C GLN A 100 10.93 7.55 -9.25
N ILE A 101 10.14 8.44 -8.64
CA ILE A 101 9.84 9.75 -9.23
C ILE A 101 11.09 10.63 -9.05
N PRO A 102 11.73 11.11 -10.14
CA PRO A 102 12.84 12.04 -10.03
C PRO A 102 12.39 13.27 -9.24
N GLY A 103 13.08 13.60 -8.15
CA GLY A 103 12.82 14.84 -7.41
C GLY A 103 13.10 16.07 -8.30
N ASP A 104 12.85 17.26 -7.76
CA ASP A 104 13.08 18.56 -8.44
C ASP A 104 14.55 18.79 -8.88
N ALA A 105 15.46 17.91 -8.46
CA ALA A 105 16.82 17.77 -8.98
C ALA A 105 16.92 16.61 -10.00
N GLY A 106 15.97 16.56 -10.94
CA GLY A 106 15.97 15.56 -11.99
C GLY A 106 17.29 15.61 -12.77
N VAL A 107 17.81 14.44 -13.09
CA VAL A 107 18.98 14.19 -13.97
C VAL A 107 18.90 15.01 -15.28
N ASP A 108 17.71 15.49 -15.63
CA ASP A 108 17.39 16.43 -16.69
C ASP A 108 18.18 17.75 -16.65
N ASN A 109 18.43 18.30 -15.45
CA ASN A 109 19.18 19.56 -15.32
C ASN A 109 20.71 19.38 -15.45
N GLU A 110 21.20 18.17 -15.19
CA GLU A 110 22.59 17.77 -15.43
C GLU A 110 22.80 17.41 -16.91
N LEU A 111 21.90 16.64 -17.52
CA LEU A 111 21.95 16.25 -18.94
C LEU A 111 21.78 17.44 -19.90
N GLY A 112 20.97 18.44 -19.54
CA GLY A 112 20.85 19.70 -20.28
C GLY A 112 22.09 20.60 -20.24
N LYS A 113 23.02 20.36 -19.29
CA LYS A 113 24.32 21.07 -19.25
C LYS A 113 25.36 20.40 -20.14
N VAL A 114 25.36 19.07 -20.23
CA VAL A 114 26.32 18.32 -21.07
C VAL A 114 25.96 18.42 -22.56
N ASN A 115 24.67 18.48 -22.92
CA ASN A 115 24.22 18.65 -24.32
C ASN A 115 24.39 20.07 -24.88
N ARG A 116 24.95 21.02 -24.12
CA ARG A 116 25.28 22.38 -24.59
C ARG A 116 26.79 22.60 -24.75
N GLN A 117 27.59 21.55 -24.64
CA GLN A 117 29.01 21.53 -25.02
C GLN A 117 29.16 20.86 -26.39
#